data_AF-A0A327K227-F1
#
_entry.id   AF-A0A327K227-F1
#
_cell.length_a   1.000
_cell.length_b   1.000
_cell.length_c   1.000
_cell.angle_alpha   90.00
_cell.angle_beta   90.00
_cell.angle_gamma   90.00
#
_symmetry.space_group_name_H-M   'P 1'
#
loop_
_entity.id
_entity.type
_entity.pdbx_description
1 polymer ?
#
loop_
_entity_poly.entity_id
_entity_poly.type
_entity_poly.pdbx_seq_one_letter_code
_entity_poly.pdbx_strand_id
1 'polypeptide(L)'
;MLAATALVATALLVSVTAHAQTPPAPGSCKAQATEKKLHGAALTSFMKKCETDAQASCDASAAEKKLAGAAKTSFTKKCVGDAVGQ
;
A
#
# COMPACT_ATOMS: atom_id res chain seq x y z
N MET A 1 -14.28 -24.50 -2.23
CA MET A 1 -15.15 -24.77 -1.07
C MET A 1 -15.74 -23.42 -0.66
N LEU A 2 -16.74 -22.92 -1.38
CA LEU A 2 -18.20 -23.17 -1.29
C LEU A 2 -18.86 -22.49 -0.08
N ALA A 3 -19.96 -21.77 -0.37
CA ALA A 3 -20.96 -21.10 0.47
C ALA A 3 -20.67 -19.62 0.83
N ALA A 4 -21.60 -18.67 0.77
CA ALA A 4 -22.97 -18.65 0.26
C ALA A 4 -23.43 -17.18 0.18
N THR A 5 -24.37 -16.95 -0.75
CA THR A 5 -25.15 -15.75 -1.00
C THR A 5 -25.91 -15.25 0.23
N ALA A 6 -25.92 -13.93 0.47
CA ALA A 6 -26.99 -13.27 1.22
C ALA A 6 -27.20 -11.86 0.65
N LEU A 7 -28.38 -11.66 0.08
CA LEU A 7 -28.88 -10.40 -0.45
C LEU A 7 -29.89 -9.87 0.58
N VAL A 8 -29.58 -8.76 1.25
CA VAL A 8 -30.54 -7.99 2.06
C VAL A 8 -30.42 -6.53 1.64
N ALA A 9 -31.56 -5.98 1.22
CA ALA A 9 -31.71 -4.62 0.74
C ALA A 9 -32.01 -3.64 1.90
N THR A 10 -31.60 -2.38 1.67
CA THR A 10 -32.17 -1.11 2.17
C THR A 10 -31.52 -0.46 3.40
N ALA A 11 -31.28 0.85 3.22
CA ALA A 11 -31.11 1.93 4.21
C ALA A 11 -29.67 2.31 4.62
N LEU A 12 -29.16 3.29 3.86
CA LEU A 12 -28.46 4.51 4.30
C LEU A 12 -27.69 4.41 5.63
N LEU A 13 -26.36 4.28 5.53
CA LEU A 13 -25.32 4.91 6.35
C LEU A 13 -23.96 4.53 5.72
N VAL A 14 -23.57 5.25 4.66
CA VAL A 14 -22.23 5.12 4.06
C VAL A 14 -21.22 5.75 5.01
N SER A 15 -20.57 4.93 5.85
CA SER A 15 -19.50 5.39 6.74
C SER A 15 -18.34 4.41 6.92
N VAL A 16 -18.20 3.40 6.05
CA VAL A 16 -16.99 2.57 6.02
C VAL A 16 -16.66 2.20 4.58
N THR A 17 -15.79 2.99 3.94
CA THR A 17 -14.84 2.44 2.96
C THR A 17 -13.47 2.51 3.59
N ALA A 18 -13.27 1.65 4.60
CA ALA A 18 -11.94 1.17 4.93
C ALA A 18 -11.38 0.57 3.64
N HIS A 19 -10.50 1.31 2.97
CA HIS A 19 -9.75 0.81 1.82
C HIS A 19 -8.69 -0.16 2.38
N ALA A 20 -9.13 -1.35 2.76
CA ALA A 20 -8.31 -2.54 2.65
C ALA A 20 -8.48 -3.06 1.22
N GLN A 21 -8.08 -2.24 0.25
CA GLN A 21 -7.81 -2.76 -1.09
C GLN A 21 -6.42 -3.37 -0.98
N THR A 22 -6.32 -4.68 -1.02
CA THR A 22 -5.09 -5.33 -1.48
C THR A 22 -5.12 -5.20 -3.00
N PRO A 23 -4.43 -4.23 -3.64
CA PRO A 23 -4.47 -4.10 -5.07
C PRO A 23 -3.40 -5.03 -5.68
N PRO A 24 -3.66 -5.61 -6.87
CA PRO A 24 -2.60 -6.19 -7.69
C PRO A 24 -1.56 -5.09 -7.94
N ALA A 25 -0.26 -5.39 -7.74
CA ALA A 25 0.88 -4.47 -7.76
C ALA A 25 0.59 -3.17 -8.55
N PRO A 26 0.09 -2.11 -7.87
CA PRO A 26 -0.13 -0.87 -8.57
C PRO A 26 1.26 -0.28 -8.82
N GLY A 27 1.39 0.60 -9.82
CA GLY A 27 2.62 1.34 -10.01
C GLY A 27 3.11 1.99 -8.70
N SER A 28 4.34 2.47 -8.70
CA SER A 28 4.94 3.12 -7.54
C SER A 28 4.01 4.16 -6.87
N CYS A 29 4.22 4.47 -5.59
CA CYS A 29 3.45 5.48 -4.84
C CYS A 29 3.17 6.72 -5.71
N LYS A 30 4.21 7.22 -6.38
CA LYS A 30 4.15 8.38 -7.28
C LYS A 30 3.21 8.17 -8.48
N ALA A 31 3.21 6.99 -9.09
CA ALA A 31 2.28 6.64 -10.16
C ALA A 31 0.83 6.60 -9.66
N GLN A 32 0.58 5.98 -8.50
CA GLN A 32 -0.75 5.91 -7.90
C GLN A 32 -1.33 7.28 -7.56
N ALA A 33 -0.51 8.17 -7.01
CA ALA A 33 -0.98 9.52 -6.70
C ALA A 33 -1.27 10.34 -7.96
N THR A 34 -0.53 10.10 -9.04
CA THR A 34 -0.76 10.74 -10.34
C THR A 34 -2.07 10.23 -10.97
N GLU A 35 -2.30 8.91 -10.96
CA GLU A 35 -3.55 8.29 -11.43
C GLU A 35 -4.76 8.83 -10.66
N LYS A 36 -4.62 8.95 -9.33
CA LYS A 36 -5.65 9.50 -8.45
C LYS A 36 -5.74 11.03 -8.50
N LYS A 37 -4.91 11.69 -9.31
CA LYS A 37 -4.83 13.16 -9.47
C LYS A 37 -4.77 13.88 -8.11
N LEU A 38 -3.96 13.35 -7.20
CA LEU A 38 -3.76 13.95 -5.88
C LEU A 38 -2.86 15.18 -6.01
N HIS A 39 -3.26 16.27 -5.37
CA HIS A 39 -2.53 17.53 -5.35
C HIS A 39 -2.49 18.12 -3.93
N GLY A 40 -1.56 19.05 -3.68
CA GLY A 40 -1.44 19.76 -2.42
C GLY A 40 -1.32 18.82 -1.20
N ALA A 41 -2.07 19.13 -0.13
CA ALA A 41 -2.01 18.38 1.12
C ALA A 41 -2.41 16.89 0.97
N ALA A 42 -3.30 16.56 0.03
CA ALA A 42 -3.72 15.18 -0.22
C ALA A 42 -2.59 14.35 -0.83
N LEU A 43 -1.84 14.93 -1.78
CA LEU A 43 -0.64 14.31 -2.35
C LEU A 43 0.42 14.06 -1.27
N THR A 44 0.71 15.07 -0.45
CA THR A 44 1.72 14.95 0.62
C THR A 44 1.33 13.90 1.65
N SER A 45 0.07 13.86 2.06
CA SER A 45 -0.41 12.88 3.04
C SER A 45 -0.37 11.47 2.47
N PHE A 46 -0.76 11.31 1.19
CA PHE A 46 -0.68 10.03 0.50
C PHE A 46 0.77 9.56 0.36
N MET A 47 1.70 10.42 -0.08
CA MET A 47 3.12 10.07 -0.20
C MET A 47 3.70 9.63 1.13
N LYS A 48 3.51 10.42 2.20
CA LYS A 48 3.99 10.05 3.54
C LYS A 48 3.46 8.71 4.01
N LYS A 49 2.17 8.46 3.77
CA LYS A 49 1.54 7.19 4.14
C LYS A 49 2.12 6.04 3.30
N CYS A 50 2.33 6.25 2.02
CA CYS A 50 2.85 5.26 1.10
C CYS A 50 4.33 4.93 1.38
N GLU A 51 5.17 5.92 1.72
CA GLU A 51 6.55 5.68 2.17
C GLU A 51 6.58 4.82 3.44
N THR A 52 5.69 5.11 4.40
CA THR A 52 5.59 4.34 5.65
C THR A 52 5.13 2.90 5.39
N ASP A 53 4.13 2.72 4.52
CA ASP A 53 3.60 1.41 4.14
C ASP A 53 4.62 0.59 3.35
N ALA A 54 5.31 1.24 2.40
CA ALA A 54 6.41 0.65 1.65
C ALA A 54 7.52 0.18 2.58
N GLN A 55 7.93 1.00 3.56
CA GLN A 55 8.92 0.61 4.55
C GLN A 55 8.48 -0.66 5.30
N ALA A 56 7.26 -0.70 5.82
CA ALA A 56 6.74 -1.84 6.56
C ALA A 56 6.67 -3.12 5.69
N SER A 57 6.18 -3.00 4.45
CA SER A 57 6.08 -4.11 3.50
C SER A 57 7.46 -4.62 3.06
N CYS A 58 8.40 -3.71 2.83
CA CYS A 58 9.78 -4.05 2.49
C CYS A 58 10.54 -4.67 3.67
N ASP A 59 10.32 -4.20 4.90
CA ASP A 59 10.87 -4.82 6.11
C ASP A 59 10.29 -6.21 6.35
N ALA A 60 8.99 -6.40 6.16
CA ALA A 60 8.36 -7.72 6.22
C ALA A 60 8.94 -8.66 5.14
N SER A 61 9.05 -8.19 3.90
CA SER A 61 9.66 -8.95 2.80
C SER A 61 11.12 -9.31 3.07
N ALA A 62 11.88 -8.42 3.70
CA ALA A 62 13.26 -8.69 4.12
C ALA A 62 13.32 -9.76 5.22
N ALA A 63 12.39 -9.70 6.18
CA ALA A 63 12.29 -10.67 7.27
C ALA A 63 11.88 -12.07 6.77
N GLU A 64 10.92 -12.14 5.85
CA GLU A 64 10.52 -13.38 5.17
C GLU A 64 11.70 -14.02 4.40
N LYS A 65 12.53 -13.16 3.78
CA LYS A 65 13.78 -13.57 3.12
C LYS A 65 14.93 -13.82 4.10
N LYS A 66 14.70 -13.69 5.41
CA LYS A 66 15.69 -13.85 6.49
C LYS A 66 16.94 -12.98 6.28
N LEU A 67 16.79 -11.83 5.65
CA LEU A 67 17.88 -10.88 5.47
C LEU A 67 18.16 -10.18 6.80
N ALA A 68 19.44 -10.04 7.14
CA ALA A 68 19.89 -9.35 8.35
C ALA A 68 21.06 -8.41 8.05
N GLY A 69 21.37 -7.50 8.97
CA GLY A 69 22.49 -6.57 8.88
C GLY A 69 22.46 -5.74 7.58
N ALA A 70 23.62 -5.58 6.96
CA ALA A 70 23.78 -4.79 5.74
C ALA A 70 22.89 -5.27 4.57
N ALA A 71 22.67 -6.58 4.44
CA ALA A 71 21.83 -7.15 3.38
C ALA A 71 20.36 -6.71 3.54
N LYS A 72 19.84 -6.73 4.77
CA LYS A 72 18.50 -6.21 5.08
C LYS A 72 18.42 -4.72 4.74
N THR A 73 19.37 -3.92 5.20
CA THR A 73 19.36 -2.48 4.97
C THR A 73 19.38 -2.12 3.48
N SER A 74 20.24 -2.77 2.69
CA SER A 74 20.31 -2.52 1.24
C SER A 74 19.05 -2.97 0.52
N PHE A 75 18.49 -4.13 0.89
CA PHE A 75 17.23 -4.63 0.33
C PHE A 75 16.08 -3.67 0.65
N THR A 76 15.88 -3.31 1.91
CA THR A 76 14.78 -2.44 2.31
C THR A 76 14.92 -1.07 1.65
N LYS A 77 16.12 -0.47 1.59
CA LYS A 77 16.34 0.80 0.86
C LYS A 77 15.94 0.70 -0.60
N LYS A 78 16.37 -0.36 -1.29
CA LYS A 78 16.07 -0.56 -2.70
C LYS A 78 14.58 -0.75 -2.91
N CYS A 79 13.98 -1.69 -2.17
CA CYS A 79 12.56 -2.00 -2.19
C CYS A 79 11.68 -0.76 -1.94
N VAL A 80 12.02 0.07 -0.95
CA VAL A 80 11.27 1.32 -0.68
C VAL A 80 11.42 2.32 -1.82
N GLY A 81 12.63 2.47 -2.39
CA GLY A 81 12.84 3.30 -3.57
C GLY A 81 11.98 2.85 -4.76
N ASP A 82 11.96 1.56 -5.06
CA ASP A 82 11.16 0.97 -6.14
C ASP A 82 9.65 1.12 -5.87
N ALA A 83 9.21 0.89 -4.62
CA ALA A 83 7.81 1.02 -4.21
C ALA A 83 7.32 2.49 -4.24
N VAL A 84 8.17 3.46 -3.88
CA VAL A 84 7.83 4.88 -3.91
C VAL A 84 7.94 5.47 -5.32
N GLY A 85 8.87 4.96 -6.13
CA GLY A 85 9.12 5.41 -7.50
C GLY A 85 10.10 6.57 -7.55
N GLN A 86 11.18 6.46 -6.76
CA GLN A 86 12.29 7.41 -6.72
C GLN A 86 13.41 6.98 -7.66
#